data_AF-A0A522RDF6-F1
#
_entry.id   AF-A0A522RDF6-F1
#
_cell.length_a   1.000
_cell.length_b   1.000
_cell.length_c   1.000
_cell.angle_alpha   90.00
_cell.angle_beta   90.00
_cell.angle_gamma   90.00
#
_symmetry.space_group_name_H-M   'P 1'
#
loop_
_entity.id
_entity.type
_entity.pdbx_description
1 polymer ?
#
loop_
_entity_poly.entity_id
_entity_poly.type
_entity_poly.pdbx_seq_one_letter_code
_entity_poly.pdbx_strand_id
1 'polypeptide(L)'
;MKADAISLKQLTIIPGIGKSLAMDLWCLGIRTVSDLENKNPMQLYQKLNAITGTKQDPCVLYTFRCAVYFATEKKHDPEKLKWWYWKDKQYKETRSKVPGSKTESRIETTPKQF
;
A
#
# COMPACT_ATOMS: atom_id res chain seq x y z
N MET A 1 2.48 -18.60 22.21
CA MET A 1 3.37 -17.43 22.07
C MET A 1 4.64 -17.65 21.23
N LYS A 2 4.93 -18.85 20.67
CA LYS A 2 6.08 -19.03 19.74
C LYS A 2 5.75 -18.71 18.28
N ALA A 3 4.50 -18.94 17.86
CA ALA A 3 4.04 -18.65 16.51
C ALA A 3 4.11 -17.13 16.20
N ASP A 4 3.78 -16.29 17.19
CA ASP A 4 3.71 -14.84 17.03
C ASP A 4 5.07 -14.23 16.69
N ALA A 5 6.11 -14.63 17.41
CA ALA A 5 7.48 -14.18 17.16
C ALA A 5 8.05 -14.69 15.83
N ILE A 6 7.64 -15.87 15.36
CA ILE A 6 8.09 -16.44 14.08
C ILE A 6 7.50 -15.66 12.92
N SER A 7 6.19 -15.41 12.92
CA SER A 7 5.59 -14.72 11.77
C SER A 7 5.89 -13.21 11.78
N LEU A 8 6.11 -12.58 12.95
CA LEU A 8 6.70 -11.23 13.00
C LEU A 8 8.08 -11.18 12.35
N LYS A 9 8.95 -12.18 12.59
CA LYS A 9 10.25 -12.27 11.91
C LYS A 9 10.11 -12.46 10.40
N GLN A 10 9.12 -13.22 9.94
CA GLN A 10 8.88 -13.39 8.51
C GLN A 10 8.45 -12.10 7.83
N LEU A 11 7.65 -11.25 8.47
CA LEU A 11 7.25 -9.96 7.90
C LEU A 11 8.42 -8.97 7.82
N THR A 12 9.42 -9.09 8.71
CA THR A 12 10.63 -8.25 8.67
C THR A 12 11.60 -8.57 7.54
N ILE A 13 11.38 -9.64 6.76
CA ILE A 13 12.18 -9.90 5.55
C ILE A 13 11.86 -8.90 4.44
N ILE A 14 10.70 -8.22 4.53
CA ILE A 14 10.25 -7.23 3.55
C ILE A 14 11.10 -5.96 3.72
N PRO A 15 11.74 -5.47 2.66
CA PRO A 15 12.51 -4.23 2.72
C PRO A 15 11.68 -3.04 3.21
N GLY A 16 12.19 -2.36 4.25
CA GLY A 16 11.51 -1.21 4.87
C GLY A 16 10.53 -1.57 6.00
N ILE A 17 10.30 -2.85 6.28
CA ILE A 17 9.47 -3.28 7.42
C ILE A 17 10.33 -3.60 8.63
N GLY A 18 10.28 -2.71 9.62
CA GLY A 18 10.80 -2.95 10.96
C GLY A 18 9.80 -3.67 11.87
N LYS A 19 10.21 -3.93 13.12
CA LYS A 19 9.38 -4.62 14.12
C LYS A 19 8.01 -3.96 14.35
N SER A 20 7.96 -2.62 14.38
CA SER A 20 6.71 -1.88 14.58
C SER A 20 5.73 -2.12 13.43
N LEU A 21 6.18 -1.97 12.18
CA LEU A 21 5.34 -2.22 11.01
C LEU A 21 4.94 -3.69 10.86
N ALA A 22 5.81 -4.62 11.27
CA ALA A 22 5.44 -6.03 11.33
C ALA A 22 4.30 -6.27 12.34
N MET A 23 4.29 -5.55 13.47
CA MET A 23 3.20 -5.58 14.44
C MET A 23 1.92 -4.93 13.88
N ASP A 24 2.05 -3.82 13.15
CA ASP A 24 0.89 -3.19 12.49
C ASP A 24 0.24 -4.13 11.48
N LEU A 25 1.05 -4.81 10.65
CA LEU A 25 0.58 -5.86 9.74
C LEU A 25 -0.07 -7.02 10.51
N TRP A 26 0.49 -7.40 11.65
CA TRP A 26 -0.09 -8.42 12.53
C TRP A 26 -1.48 -8.04 13.02
N CYS A 27 -1.66 -6.79 13.47
CA CYS A 27 -2.93 -6.22 13.91
C CYS A 27 -3.96 -6.19 12.76
N LEU A 28 -3.49 -6.03 11.52
CA LEU A 28 -4.32 -6.13 10.31
C LEU A 28 -4.69 -7.58 9.92
N GLY A 29 -4.20 -8.57 10.65
CA GLY A 29 -4.44 -9.99 10.38
C GLY A 29 -3.48 -10.61 9.36
N ILE A 30 -2.43 -9.90 8.97
CA ILE A 30 -1.37 -10.40 8.08
C ILE A 30 -0.37 -11.19 8.92
N ARG A 31 -0.17 -12.47 8.62
CA ARG A 31 0.73 -13.36 9.36
C ARG A 31 1.94 -13.75 8.53
N THR A 32 1.81 -13.80 7.21
CA THR A 32 2.88 -14.18 6.29
C THR A 32 3.03 -13.16 5.17
N VAL A 33 4.16 -13.21 4.46
CA VAL A 33 4.37 -12.39 3.26
C VAL A 33 3.31 -12.70 2.21
N SER A 34 2.94 -13.97 2.03
CA SER A 34 1.92 -14.36 1.06
C SER A 34 0.52 -13.81 1.36
N ASP A 35 0.21 -13.50 2.63
CA ASP A 35 -1.07 -12.86 2.98
C ASP A 35 -1.20 -11.43 2.38
N LEU A 36 -0.08 -10.82 2.00
CA LEU A 36 -0.04 -9.51 1.33
C LEU A 36 -0.24 -9.61 -0.18
N GLU A 37 -0.13 -10.81 -0.77
CA GLU A 37 -0.31 -11.00 -2.21
C GLU A 37 -1.68 -10.49 -2.66
N ASN A 38 -1.69 -9.64 -3.69
CA ASN A 38 -2.92 -9.05 -4.25
C ASN A 38 -3.76 -8.22 -3.27
N LYS A 39 -3.25 -7.88 -2.08
CA LYS A 39 -3.92 -6.90 -1.21
C LYS A 39 -3.81 -5.50 -1.78
N ASN A 40 -4.78 -4.65 -1.44
CA ASN A 40 -4.74 -3.24 -1.78
C ASN A 40 -4.02 -2.48 -0.65
N PRO A 41 -2.85 -1.85 -0.90
CA PRO A 41 -2.08 -1.18 0.14
C PRO A 41 -2.79 0.03 0.74
N MET A 42 -3.63 0.73 -0.04
CA MET A 42 -4.48 1.82 0.46
C MET A 42 -5.51 1.30 1.46
N GLN A 43 -6.12 0.14 1.20
CA GLN A 43 -7.06 -0.46 2.14
C GLN A 43 -6.37 -0.92 3.43
N LEU A 44 -5.15 -1.45 3.36
CA LEU A 44 -4.36 -1.81 4.55
C LEU A 44 -4.07 -0.57 5.39
N TYR A 45 -3.66 0.53 4.76
CA TYR A 45 -3.43 1.81 5.44
C TYR A 45 -4.69 2.38 6.09
N GLN A 46 -5.82 2.37 5.37
CA GLN A 46 -7.10 2.82 5.92
C GLN A 46 -7.56 1.97 7.11
N LYS A 47 -7.39 0.65 7.03
CA LYS A 47 -7.69 -0.25 8.15
C LYS A 47 -6.79 0.02 9.34
N LEU A 48 -5.50 0.29 9.12
CA LEU A 48 -4.59 0.61 10.21
C LEU A 48 -5.03 1.90 10.92
N ASN A 49 -5.34 2.95 10.16
CA ASN A 49 -5.87 4.20 10.72
C ASN A 49 -7.15 3.97 11.54
N ALA A 50 -8.02 3.07 11.09
CA ALA A 50 -9.25 2.73 11.80
C ALA A 50 -8.99 1.98 13.11
N ILE A 51 -8.03 1.04 13.11
CA ILE A 51 -7.65 0.26 14.31
C ILE A 51 -6.93 1.15 15.34
N THR A 52 -6.02 2.03 14.89
CA THR A 52 -5.27 2.91 15.78
C THR A 52 -6.03 4.17 16.18
N GLY A 53 -7.19 4.43 15.55
CA GLY A 53 -7.99 5.64 15.75
C GLY A 53 -7.30 6.93 15.30
N THR A 54 -6.15 6.84 14.62
CA THR A 54 -5.32 8.00 14.26
C THR A 54 -4.81 7.85 12.83
N LYS A 55 -4.74 8.98 12.11
CA LYS A 55 -4.17 8.99 10.77
C LYS A 55 -2.66 8.76 10.85
N GLN A 56 -2.21 7.61 10.38
CA GLN A 56 -0.79 7.27 10.32
C GLN A 56 -0.04 8.13 9.30
N ASP A 57 1.27 8.22 9.44
CA ASP A 57 2.09 8.94 8.46
C ASP A 57 2.00 8.35 7.05
N PRO A 58 2.10 9.16 6.00
CA PRO A 58 2.02 8.68 4.62
C PRO A 58 3.17 7.74 4.26
N CYS A 59 4.31 7.78 4.97
CA CYS A 59 5.39 6.82 4.79
C CYS A 59 4.95 5.37 5.06
N VAL A 60 3.97 5.15 5.94
CA VAL A 60 3.40 3.83 6.22
C VAL A 60 2.69 3.27 4.98
N LEU A 61 1.92 4.10 4.27
CA LEU A 61 1.29 3.71 3.02
C LEU A 61 2.34 3.31 1.97
N TYR A 62 3.44 4.05 1.87
CA TYR A 62 4.52 3.76 0.92
C TYR A 62 5.19 2.43 1.24
N THR A 63 5.38 2.14 2.53
CA THR A 63 5.88 0.84 2.96
C THR A 63 4.88 -0.28 2.65
N PHE A 64 3.58 -0.07 2.81
CA PHE A 64 2.57 -1.06 2.40
C PHE A 64 2.57 -1.31 0.89
N ARG A 65 2.76 -0.29 0.06
CA ARG A 65 2.93 -0.46 -1.39
C ARG A 65 4.15 -1.33 -1.70
N CYS A 66 5.29 -1.06 -1.05
CA CYS A 66 6.50 -1.87 -1.15
C CYS A 66 6.26 -3.32 -0.71
N ALA A 67 5.55 -3.51 0.40
CA ALA A 67 5.26 -4.83 0.97
C ALA A 67 4.40 -5.69 0.05
N VAL A 68 3.33 -5.11 -0.51
CA VAL A 68 2.45 -5.79 -1.47
C VAL A 68 3.20 -6.09 -2.77
N TYR A 69 4.05 -5.17 -3.25
CA TYR A 69 4.92 -5.42 -4.41
C TYR A 69 5.87 -6.59 -4.18
N PHE A 70 6.56 -6.60 -3.03
CA PHE A 70 7.48 -7.66 -2.65
C PHE A 70 6.77 -9.02 -2.57
N ALA A 71 5.59 -9.07 -1.97
CA ALA A 71 4.81 -10.29 -1.85
C ALA A 71 4.29 -10.78 -3.21
N THR A 72 3.83 -9.86 -4.06
CA THR A 72 3.15 -10.20 -5.31
C THR A 72 4.11 -10.62 -6.42
N GLU A 73 5.19 -9.87 -6.63
CA GLU A 73 6.04 -10.07 -7.80
C GLU A 73 7.06 -11.18 -7.57
N LYS A 74 7.22 -12.08 -8.54
CA LYS A 74 8.25 -13.13 -8.47
C LYS A 74 9.65 -12.63 -8.79
N LYS A 75 9.75 -11.57 -9.60
CA LYS A 75 11.01 -10.92 -9.97
C LYS A 75 10.97 -9.47 -9.52
N HIS A 76 11.80 -9.13 -8.54
CA HIS A 76 11.82 -7.79 -7.97
C HIS A 76 12.77 -6.86 -8.73
N ASP A 77 12.35 -5.61 -8.82
CA ASP A 77 13.20 -4.50 -9.26
C ASP A 77 13.80 -3.89 -7.99
N PRO A 78 15.14 -3.84 -7.85
CA PRO A 78 15.80 -3.29 -6.65
C PRO A 78 15.36 -1.87 -6.28
N GLU A 79 14.95 -1.05 -7.25
CA GLU A 79 14.45 0.30 -6.97
C GLU A 79 13.08 0.28 -6.30
N LYS A 80 12.20 -0.64 -6.71
CA LYS A 80 10.84 -0.80 -6.18
C LYS A 80 10.81 -1.41 -4.78
N LEU A 81 11.92 -2.01 -4.34
CA LEU A 81 12.11 -2.48 -2.97
C LEU A 81 12.44 -1.36 -1.98
N LYS A 82 12.68 -0.14 -2.47
CA LYS A 82 12.87 1.03 -1.62
C LYS A 82 11.52 1.65 -1.33
N TRP A 83 11.07 1.69 -0.08
CA TRP A 83 9.75 2.22 0.27
C TRP A 83 9.52 3.65 -0.26
N TRP A 84 10.54 4.50 -0.29
CA TRP A 84 10.44 5.89 -0.76
C TRP A 84 10.16 6.00 -2.26
N TYR A 85 10.44 4.95 -3.05
CA TYR A 85 10.06 4.88 -4.47
C TYR A 85 8.54 5.10 -4.65
N TRP A 86 7.75 4.68 -3.66
CA TRP A 86 6.29 4.65 -3.71
C TRP A 86 5.60 5.94 -3.25
N LYS A 87 6.35 7.00 -2.94
CA LYS A 87 5.78 8.27 -2.45
C LYS A 87 4.69 8.82 -3.37
N ASP A 88 5.02 8.95 -4.65
CA ASP A 88 4.16 9.57 -5.67
C ASP A 88 3.59 8.52 -6.66
N LYS A 89 3.59 7.24 -6.26
CA LYS A 89 3.18 6.12 -7.12
C LYS A 89 2.12 5.26 -6.44
N GLN A 90 1.21 4.71 -7.21
CA GLN A 90 0.18 3.78 -6.74
C GLN A 90 0.56 2.34 -7.11
N TYR A 91 0.20 1.37 -6.29
CA TYR A 91 0.39 -0.05 -6.62
C TYR A 91 -0.83 -0.87 -6.24
N LYS A 92 -1.46 -1.50 -7.24
CA LYS A 92 -2.68 -2.32 -7.06
C LYS A 92 -3.79 -1.63 -6.24
N GLU A 93 -3.81 -0.30 -6.28
CA GLU A 93 -4.89 0.52 -5.78
C GLU A 93 -5.99 0.51 -6.84
N THR A 94 -6.77 -0.56 -6.88
CA THR A 94 -7.99 -0.54 -7.69
C THR A 94 -8.87 0.58 -7.15
N ARG A 95 -9.17 1.57 -7.99
CA ARG A 95 -10.33 2.42 -7.75
C ARG A 95 -11.50 1.47 -7.65
N SER A 96 -12.00 1.24 -6.43
CA SER A 96 -13.40 0.84 -6.28
C SER A 96 -14.16 1.80 -7.18
N LYS A 97 -14.77 1.31 -8.25
CA LYS A 97 -15.72 2.10 -9.03
C LYS A 97 -16.70 2.64 -8.00
N VAL A 98 -16.58 3.91 -7.66
CA VAL A 98 -17.69 4.64 -7.07
C VAL A 98 -18.67 4.78 -8.25
N PRO A 99 -19.86 4.19 -8.21
CA PRO A 99 -20.84 4.43 -9.24
C PRO A 99 -21.27 5.90 -9.11
N GLY A 100 -20.66 6.81 -9.87
CA GLY A 100 -21.10 8.22 -9.86
C GLY A 100 -20.12 9.34 -10.23
N SER A 101 -18.88 9.09 -10.65
CA SER A 101 -18.05 10.21 -11.15
C SER A 101 -18.39 10.51 -12.61
N LYS A 102 -19.38 11.39 -12.84
CA LYS A 102 -19.65 11.99 -14.15
C LYS A 102 -18.36 12.62 -14.69
N THR A 103 -17.97 12.18 -15.87
CA THR A 103 -17.06 12.86 -16.78
C THR A 103 -17.79 14.07 -17.37
N GLU A 104 -17.37 15.28 -17.02
CA GLU A 104 -17.61 16.45 -17.86
C GLU A 104 -16.26 16.98 -18.34
N SER A 105 -15.86 16.44 -19.49
CA SER A 105 -14.88 17.04 -20.37
C SER A 105 -15.50 18.27 -21.02
N ARG A 106 -15.22 19.46 -20.51
CA ARG A 106 -15.47 20.70 -21.27
C ARG A 106 -14.25 20.98 -22.14
N ILE A 107 -14.27 20.42 -23.34
CA ILE A 107 -13.57 21.00 -24.49
C ILE A 107 -14.41 22.17 -24.96
N GLU A 108 -14.00 23.40 -24.66
CA GLU A 108 -14.51 24.57 -25.36
C GLU A 108 -13.38 25.14 -26.21
N THR A 109 -13.45 24.76 -27.48
CA THR A 109 -12.70 25.25 -28.62
C THR A 109 -12.69 26.78 -28.67
N THR A 110 -11.49 27.33 -28.79
CA THR A 110 -11.20 28.68 -29.28
C THR A 110 -11.98 28.99 -30.57
N PRO A 111 -12.31 30.26 -30.83
CA PRO A 111 -11.79 30.81 -32.08
C PRO A 111 -11.33 32.29 -32.00
N LYS A 112 -10.18 32.52 -32.67
CA LYS A 112 -9.82 33.64 -33.57
C LYS A 112 -9.97 35.09 -33.08
N GLN A 113 -8.82 35.67 -32.80
CA GLN A 113 -8.18 36.77 -33.55
C GLN A 113 -9.09 37.75 -34.31
N PHE A 114 -9.06 39.01 -33.85
CA PHE A 114 -9.15 40.23 -34.65
C PHE A 114 -8.05 41.18 -34.16
#